data_AF-A0A2E2CQD0-F1
#
_entry.id   AF-A0A2E2CQD0-F1
#
_cell.length_a   1.000
_cell.length_b   1.000
_cell.length_c   1.000
_cell.angle_alpha   90.00
_cell.angle_beta   90.00
_cell.angle_gamma   90.00
#
_symmetry.space_group_name_H-M   'P 1'
#
loop_
_entity.id
_entity.type
_entity.pdbx_description
1 polymer ?
#
loop_
_entity_poly.entity_id
_entity_poly.type
_entity_poly.pdbx_seq_one_letter_code
_entity_poly.pdbx_strand_id
1 'polypeptide(L)' 'AGKRGRGLHKKGKGAEKLRPSLKARGNIGK' A
#
# COMPACT_ATOMS: atom_id res chain seq x y z
N ALA A 1 3.59 3.10 13.49
CA ALA A 1 3.01 4.17 12.64
C ALA A 1 3.20 3.94 11.13
N GLY A 2 4.41 3.66 10.63
CA GLY A 2 4.70 3.63 9.17
C GLY A 2 3.90 2.66 8.30
N LYS A 3 3.56 1.45 8.77
CA LYS A 3 2.74 0.49 7.98
C LYS A 3 1.28 0.96 7.80
N ARG A 4 0.72 1.65 8.80
CA ARG A 4 -0.62 2.26 8.71
C ARG A 4 -0.60 3.51 7.84
N GLY A 5 0.44 4.35 7.97
CA GLY A 5 0.62 5.54 7.14
C GLY A 5 0.80 5.24 5.64
N ARG A 6 1.24 4.02 5.31
CA ARG A 6 1.36 3.53 3.92
C ARG A 6 0.13 2.77 3.39
N GLY A 7 -0.96 2.74 4.15
CA GLY A 7 -2.15 1.95 3.82
C GLY A 7 -1.96 0.42 3.81
N LEU A 8 -0.77 -0.10 4.11
CA LEU A 8 -0.41 -1.53 4.04
C LEU A 8 -1.01 -2.40 5.15
N HIS A 9 -1.86 -1.82 5.99
CA HIS A 9 -2.55 -2.53 7.08
C HIS A 9 -3.78 -3.30 6.58
N LYS A 10 -4.35 -2.93 5.43
CA LYS A 10 -5.50 -3.61 4.83
C LYS A 10 -5.06 -4.56 3.70
N LYS A 11 -5.82 -5.64 3.50
CA LYS A 11 -5.56 -6.68 2.48
C LYS A 11 -6.64 -6.76 1.39
N GLY A 12 -7.80 -6.15 1.61
CA GLY A 12 -8.93 -6.16 0.67
C GLY A 12 -8.95 -4.96 -0.27
N LYS A 13 -10.14 -4.60 -0.74
CA LYS A 13 -10.38 -3.48 -1.65
C LYS A 13 -9.64 -2.21 -1.21
N GLY A 14 -8.95 -1.58 -2.17
CA GLY A 14 -8.13 -0.37 -1.95
C GLY A 14 -6.64 -0.65 -1.66
N ALA A 15 -6.26 -1.88 -1.27
CA ALA A 15 -4.85 -2.26 -1.09
C ALA A 15 -4.21 -2.83 -2.37
N GLU A 16 -5.00 -3.03 -3.43
CA GLU A 16 -4.57 -3.61 -4.72
C GLU A 16 -3.41 -2.83 -5.36
N LYS A 17 -3.45 -1.50 -5.23
CA LYS A 17 -2.45 -0.58 -5.78
C LYS A 17 -1.25 -0.36 -4.84
N LEU A 18 -1.31 -0.86 -3.61
CA LEU A 18 -0.28 -0.66 -2.58
C LEU A 18 0.57 -1.92 -2.36
N ARG A 19 0.05 -3.10 -2.70
CA ARG A 19 0.69 -4.41 -2.44
C ARG A 19 1.38 -4.97 -3.70
N PRO A 20 2.54 -5.66 -3.58
CA PRO A 20 3.18 -6.10 -2.33
C PRO A 20 3.93 -4.99 -1.58
N SER A 21 4.38 -3.94 -2.26
CA SER A 21 4.96 -2.73 -1.67
C SER A 21 4.75 -1.51 -2.60
N LEU A 22 4.84 -0.29 -2.05
CA LEU A 22 4.69 0.95 -2.82
C LEU A 22 5.70 1.07 -3.97
N LYS A 23 6.97 0.71 -3.70
CA LYS A 23 8.04 0.76 -4.70
C LYS A 23 7.79 -0.21 -5.85
N ALA A 24 7.32 -1.42 -5.55
CA ALA A 24 6.94 -2.40 -6.57
C ALA A 24 5.74 -1.95 -7.42
N ARG A 25 4.92 -1.02 -6.89
CA ARG A 25 3.76 -0.42 -7.57
C ARG A 25 4.09 0.95 -8.17
N GLY A 26 5.36 1.32 -8.30
CA GLY A 26 5.77 2.60 -8.89
C GLY A 26 5.34 3.83 -8.09
N ASN A 27 5.12 3.70 -6.77
CA ASN A 27 4.67 4.76 -5.87
C ASN A 27 3.34 5.43 -6.29
N ILE A 28 2.46 4.70 -6.98
CA ILE A 28 1.16 5.18 -7.48
C ILE A 28 0.14 5.42 -6.33
N GLY A 29 0.44 4.94 -5.12
CA GLY A 29 -0.37 5.17 -3.92
C GLY A 29 0.49 5.58 -2.72
N LYS A 30 -0.18 6.05 -1.66
CA LYS A 30 0.46 6.51 -0.41
C LYS A 30 0.40 5.46 0.69
#